data_AF-J3LJ38-F1
#
_entry.id   AF-J3LJ38-F1
#
_cell.length_a   1.000
_cell.length_b   1.000
_cell.length_c   1.000
_cell.angle_alpha   90.00
_cell.angle_beta   90.00
_cell.angle_gamma   90.00
#
_symmetry.space_group_name_H-M   'P 1'
#
loop_
_entity.id
_entity.type
_entity.pdbx_description
1 polymer ?
#
loop_
_entity_poly.entity_id
_entity_poly.type
_entity_poly.pdbx_seq_one_letter_code
_entity_poly.pdbx_strand_id
1 'polypeptide(L)' 'GRGGDDEAASTCSICMEPWIRNGEHRICCIPCGHVYGRSCLEKWLNHSIVLLQQCPQCGERFERDHIINLYAPGINIWD' A
#
# COMPACT_ATOMS: atom_id res chain seq x y z
N GLY A 1 -21.95 -13.74 -15.96
CA GLY A 1 -21.38 -13.64 -14.61
C GLY A 1 -19.88 -13.57 -14.74
N ARG A 2 -19.30 -12.40 -14.49
CA ARG A 2 -17.86 -12.21 -14.31
C ARG A 2 -17.71 -11.42 -13.02
N GLY A 3 -17.73 -12.14 -11.91
CA GLY A 3 -17.37 -11.62 -10.60
C GLY A 3 -16.41 -12.66 -10.04
N GLY A 4 -15.16 -12.28 -9.86
CA GLY A 4 -14.14 -13.23 -9.40
C GLY A 4 -12.69 -12.74 -9.40
N ASP A 5 -12.39 -11.54 -9.90
CA ASP A 5 -11.01 -11.02 -9.94
C ASP A 5 -10.78 -9.69 -9.19
N ASP A 6 -11.84 -9.03 -8.69
CA ASP A 6 -11.73 -7.73 -7.97
C ASP A 6 -11.42 -7.83 -6.46
N GLU A 7 -11.46 -9.03 -5.86
CA GLU A 7 -11.23 -9.20 -4.42
C GLU A 7 -9.74 -9.23 -4.04
N ALA A 8 -8.84 -9.62 -4.96
CA ALA A 8 -7.40 -9.68 -4.68
C ALA A 8 -6.73 -8.29 -4.70
N ALA A 9 -7.36 -7.29 -5.34
CA ALA A 9 -6.84 -5.92 -5.41
C ALA A 9 -7.21 -5.08 -4.19
N SER A 10 -7.92 -5.63 -3.20
CA SER A 10 -8.60 -4.88 -2.14
C SER A 10 -7.92 -4.94 -0.76
N THR A 11 -6.75 -5.59 -0.60
CA THR A 11 -6.09 -5.78 0.72
C THR A 11 -4.60 -5.42 0.74
N CYS A 12 -4.10 -5.03 1.92
CA CYS A 12 -2.71 -4.71 2.14
C CYS A 12 -1.81 -5.94 2.23
N SER A 13 -0.75 -5.99 1.44
CA SER A 13 0.22 -7.11 1.45
C SER A 13 1.05 -7.24 2.74
N ILE A 14 1.02 -6.25 3.65
CA ILE A 14 1.72 -6.29 4.94
C ILE A 14 0.83 -6.88 6.05
N CYS A 15 -0.41 -6.42 6.19
CA CYS A 15 -1.32 -6.85 7.26
C CYS A 15 -2.46 -7.77 6.79
N MET A 16 -2.61 -7.96 5.47
CA MET A 16 -3.71 -8.69 4.82
C MET A 16 -5.11 -8.12 5.08
N GLU A 17 -5.23 -6.92 5.63
CA GLU A 17 -6.51 -6.24 5.86
C GLU A 17 -6.97 -5.45 4.63
N PRO A 18 -8.30 -5.24 4.46
CA PRO A 18 -8.85 -4.42 3.39
C PRO A 18 -8.29 -2.99 3.38
N TRP A 19 -8.16 -2.41 2.19
CA TRP A 19 -7.77 -1.01 2.05
C TRP A 19 -8.80 -0.08 2.66
N ILE A 20 -8.33 0.92 3.39
CA ILE A 20 -9.20 1.98 3.92
C ILE A 20 -9.06 3.19 3.02
N ARG A 21 -10.20 3.73 2.56
CA ARG A 21 -10.21 4.91 1.68
C ARG A 21 -9.55 6.13 2.33
N ASN A 22 -9.78 6.30 3.64
CA ASN A 22 -9.30 7.41 4.45
C ASN A 22 -8.76 6.89 5.79
N GLY A 23 -7.80 7.60 6.37
CA GLY A 23 -7.22 7.27 7.68
C GLY A 23 -5.71 6.98 7.63
N GLU A 24 -5.19 6.36 8.68
CA GLU A 24 -3.76 6.03 8.80
C GLU A 24 -3.35 4.88 7.86
N HIS A 25 -4.25 3.92 7.61
CA HIS A 25 -4.05 2.80 6.69
C HIS A 25 -4.55 3.12 5.27
N ARG A 26 -4.36 4.36 4.82
CA ARG A 26 -4.65 4.78 3.44
C ARG A 26 -3.68 4.12 2.46
N ILE A 27 -4.09 3.98 1.21
CA ILE A 27 -3.26 3.40 0.15
C ILE A 27 -2.09 4.34 -0.18
N CYS A 28 -0.89 3.78 -0.29
CA CYS A 28 0.31 4.46 -0.77
C CYS A 28 1.14 3.55 -1.69
N CYS A 29 1.91 4.13 -2.60
CA CYS A 29 2.89 3.40 -3.40
C CYS A 29 4.31 3.91 -3.14
N ILE A 30 5.27 3.06 -3.51
CA ILE A 30 6.70 3.36 -3.51
C ILE A 30 7.23 3.32 -4.96
N PRO A 31 8.46 3.80 -5.24
CA PRO A 31 8.97 3.93 -6.61
C PRO A 31 8.92 2.67 -7.47
N CYS A 32 9.03 1.48 -6.87
CA CYS A 32 8.95 0.21 -7.59
C CYS A 32 7.52 -0.18 -8.02
N GLY A 33 6.51 0.64 -7.70
CA GLY A 33 5.12 0.45 -8.10
C GLY A 33 4.28 -0.42 -7.16
N HIS A 34 4.89 -1.07 -6.16
CA HIS A 34 4.14 -1.82 -5.17
C HIS A 34 3.36 -0.91 -4.22
N VAL A 35 2.22 -1.43 -3.75
CA VAL A 35 1.21 -0.67 -3.01
C VAL A 35 1.01 -1.25 -1.62
N TYR A 36 0.87 -0.36 -0.63
CA TYR A 36 0.77 -0.70 0.78
C TYR A 36 -0.18 0.23 1.52
N GLY A 37 -0.56 -0.16 2.72
CA GLY A 37 -1.21 0.73 3.66
C GLY A 37 -0.15 1.60 4.31
N ARG A 38 -0.36 2.92 4.33
CA ARG A 38 0.63 3.90 4.75
C ARG A 38 1.21 3.60 6.13
N SER A 39 0.35 3.40 7.13
CA SER A 39 0.77 3.04 8.48
C SER A 39 1.49 1.70 8.57
N CYS A 40 1.11 0.70 7.76
CA CYS A 40 1.77 -0.60 7.73
C CYS A 40 3.18 -0.50 7.14
N LEU A 41 3.34 0.25 6.05
CA LEU A 41 4.63 0.50 5.46
C LEU A 41 5.52 1.32 6.41
N GLU A 42 5.00 2.36 7.04
CA GLU A 42 5.77 3.15 8.02
C GLU A 42 6.23 2.32 9.22
N LYS A 43 5.36 1.46 9.76
CA LYS A 43 5.74 0.50 10.84
C LYS A 43 6.82 -0.47 10.38
N TRP A 44 6.69 -1.03 9.18
CA TRP A 44 7.69 -1.92 8.59
C TRP A 44 9.06 -1.24 8.50
N LEU A 45 9.07 -0.01 8.00
CA LEU A 45 10.28 0.79 7.82
C LEU A 45 10.89 1.26 9.14
N ASN A 46 10.08 1.43 10.19
CA ASN A 46 10.58 1.76 11.53
C ASN A 46 11.22 0.55 12.23
N HIS A 47 10.79 -0.66 11.92
CA HIS A 47 11.36 -1.89 12.47
C HIS A 47 12.57 -2.41 11.68
N SER A 48 12.77 -1.91 10.46
CA SER A 48 13.91 -2.33 9.64
C SER A 48 15.21 -1.77 10.23
N ILE A 49 16.07 -2.68 10.68
CA ILE A 49 17.43 -2.41 11.19
C ILE A 49 18.38 -1.95 10.06
N VAL A 50 17.93 -2.05 8.81
CA VAL A 50 18.71 -1.76 7.61
C VAL A 50 18.66 -0.26 7.36
N LEU A 51 19.84 0.39 7.28
CA LEU A 51 20.00 1.82 6.95
C LEU A 51 19.33 2.25 5.63
N LEU A 52 18.97 1.28 4.79
CA LEU A 52 18.40 1.47 3.48
C LEU A 52 17.01 0.83 3.47
N GLN A 53 16.01 1.66 3.25
CA GLN A 53 14.63 1.22 3.18
C GLN A 53 14.40 0.41 1.91
N GLN A 54 13.82 -0.78 2.08
CA GLN A 54 13.60 -1.74 1.00
C GLN A 54 12.12 -2.08 0.88
N CYS A 55 11.67 -2.26 -0.36
CA CYS A 55 10.35 -2.76 -0.68
C CYS A 55 10.13 -4.13 -0.01
N PRO A 56 9.05 -4.33 0.78
CA PRO A 56 8.73 -5.63 1.38
C PRO A 56 8.52 -6.75 0.37
N GLN A 57 8.11 -6.44 -0.87
CA GLN A 57 7.80 -7.43 -1.90
C GLN A 57 8.97 -7.74 -2.84
N CYS A 58 9.74 -6.74 -3.27
CA CYS A 58 10.82 -6.93 -4.25
C CYS A 58 12.23 -6.61 -3.74
N GLY A 59 12.36 -6.06 -2.53
CA GLY A 59 13.66 -5.70 -1.94
C GLY A 59 14.33 -4.46 -2.55
N GLU A 60 13.70 -3.82 -3.53
CA GLU A 60 14.21 -2.60 -4.17
C GLU A 60 14.32 -1.45 -3.16
N ARG A 61 15.45 -0.75 -3.20
CA ARG A 61 15.75 0.33 -2.26
C ARG A 61 15.02 1.61 -2.66
N PHE A 62 14.53 2.36 -1.69
CA PHE A 62 13.89 3.66 -1.93
C PHE A 62 14.09 4.61 -0.76
N GLU A 63 13.83 5.89 -0.98
CA GLU A 63 13.87 6.93 0.05
C GLU A 63 12.48 7.15 0.65
N ARG A 64 12.42 7.46 1.95
CA ARG A 64 11.16 7.63 2.71
C ARG A 64 10.27 8.71 2.11
N ASP A 65 10.90 9.74 1.54
CA ASP A 65 10.23 10.88 0.91
C ASP A 65 9.50 10.50 -0.38
N HIS A 66 9.89 9.40 -1.02
CA HIS A 66 9.27 8.88 -2.24
C HIS A 66 8.04 8.00 -1.99
N ILE A 67 7.52 7.94 -0.76
CA ILE A 67 6.25 7.27 -0.45
C ILE A 67 5.09 8.20 -0.83
N ILE A 68 4.35 7.83 -1.87
CA ILE A 68 3.27 8.64 -2.43
C ILE A 68 1.93 8.09 -1.95
N ASN A 69 1.11 8.91 -1.30
CA ASN A 69 -0.26 8.54 -0.96
C ASN A 69 -1.13 8.57 -2.21
N LEU A 70 -1.88 7.49 -2.45
CA LEU A 70 -2.81 7.39 -3.56
C LEU A 70 -4.20 7.84 -3.09
N TYR A 71 -4.82 8.72 -3.87
CA TYR A 71 -6.18 9.20 -3.63
C TYR A 71 -7.01 8.89 -4.88
N ALA A 72 -8.06 8.10 -4.73
CA ALA A 72 -9.03 7.86 -5.80
C ALA A 72 -10.19 8.85 -5.68
N PRO A 73 -10.27 9.90 -6.52
CA PRO A 73 -11.47 10.72 -6.60
C PRO A 73 -12.62 9.86 -7.12
N GLY A 74 -13.65 9.70 -6.29
CA GLY A 74 -14.99 9.24 -6.70
C GLY A 74 -15.14 7.86 -7.36
N ILE A 75 -14.85 6.76 -6.64
CA ILE A 75 -15.62 5.52 -6.89
C ILE A 75 -16.93 5.65 -6.12
N ASN A 76 -17.94 6.19 -6.80
CA ASN A 76 -19.34 5.98 -6.46
C ASN A 76 -19.74 4.67 -7.16
N ILE A 77 -19.56 3.54 -6.49
CA ILE A 77 -20.24 2.29 -6.89
C ILE A 77 -21.68 2.37 -6.36
N TRP A 78 -22.50 3.14 -7.07
CA TRP A 78 -23.93 2.91 -7.09
C TRP A 78 -24.23 2.21 -8.43
N ASP A 79 -24.10 0.89 -8.42
CA ASP A 79 -24.96 -0.04 -9.16
C ASP A 79 -24.99 -1.37 -8.41
#